data_AF-A0A1Y2IM42-F1
#
_entry.id   AF-A0A1Y2IM42-F1
#
_cell.length_a   1.000
_cell.length_b   1.000
_cell.length_c   1.000
_cell.angle_alpha   90.00
_cell.angle_beta   90.00
_cell.angle_gamma   90.00
#
_symmetry.space_group_name_H-M   'P 1'
#
loop_
_entity.id
_entity.type
_entity.pdbx_description
1 polymer ?
#
loop_
_entity_poly.entity_id
_entity_poly.type
_entity_poly.pdbx_seq_one_letter_code
_entity_poly.pdbx_strand_id
1 'polypeptide(L)'
;MSSLTTAYGLECGAREHVNWLKDSLRYIYPGDFKKDTVEAQKPFLRPIFVQVIRAGFFNNGRSIGTVLSQHFSSSDPARADEKELPVPMLALASTAIFASIADYEFDVYDAAEFSADAFADVYAENVRLLEHIKAHGPKKFHALMHRLYSEIRQYQDTGPLEPSRHPQPR
;
A
#
# COMPACT_ATOMS: atom_id res chain seq x y z
N MET A 1 -11.55 -14.68 -0.77
CA MET A 1 -10.39 -14.42 -1.64
C MET A 1 -9.55 -13.35 -0.99
N SER A 2 -8.23 -13.50 -0.91
CA SER A 2 -7.36 -12.46 -0.33
C SER A 2 -7.44 -11.18 -1.18
N SER A 3 -7.26 -10.00 -0.58
CA SER A 3 -7.30 -8.72 -1.30
C SER A 3 -6.25 -8.63 -2.42
N LEU A 4 -5.20 -9.45 -2.36
CA LEU A 4 -4.11 -9.52 -3.34
C LEU A 4 -4.48 -10.27 -4.62
N THR A 5 -5.18 -11.42 -4.51
CA THR A 5 -5.68 -12.16 -5.68
C THR A 5 -6.55 -11.26 -6.55
N THR A 6 -7.42 -10.45 -5.94
CA THR A 6 -8.23 -9.48 -6.67
C THR A 6 -7.41 -8.28 -7.17
N ALA A 7 -6.47 -7.77 -6.39
CA ALA A 7 -5.69 -6.57 -6.75
C ALA A 7 -4.71 -6.81 -7.91
N TYR A 8 -4.16 -8.02 -8.01
CA TYR A 8 -3.10 -8.37 -8.96
C TYR A 8 -3.48 -9.52 -9.91
N GLY A 9 -4.63 -10.18 -9.74
CA GLY A 9 -5.02 -11.30 -10.60
C GLY A 9 -4.08 -12.51 -10.46
N LEU A 10 -3.63 -12.78 -9.22
CA LEU A 10 -2.70 -13.86 -8.90
C LEU A 10 -3.44 -15.13 -8.46
N GLU A 11 -2.98 -16.26 -8.97
CA GLU A 11 -3.35 -17.61 -8.57
C GLU A 11 -2.09 -18.35 -8.08
N CYS A 12 -2.22 -19.44 -7.31
CA CYS A 12 -1.05 -20.21 -6.87
C CYS A 12 -0.30 -20.78 -8.08
N GLY A 13 1.03 -20.82 -8.02
CA GLY A 13 1.86 -21.27 -9.14
C GLY A 13 2.04 -20.24 -10.27
N ALA A 14 1.59 -19.00 -10.09
CA ALA A 14 1.67 -17.94 -11.11
C ALA A 14 3.08 -17.32 -11.24
N ARG A 15 4.13 -18.14 -11.29
CA ARG A 15 5.55 -17.73 -11.25
C ARG A 15 5.90 -16.62 -12.24
N GLU A 16 5.46 -16.72 -13.50
CA GLU A 16 5.76 -15.70 -14.51
C GLU A 16 5.12 -14.35 -14.18
N HIS A 17 3.88 -14.35 -13.70
CA HIS A 17 3.18 -13.13 -13.31
C HIS A 17 3.80 -12.52 -12.04
N VAL A 18 4.18 -13.36 -11.06
CA VAL A 18 4.89 -12.94 -9.86
C VAL A 18 6.23 -12.27 -10.21
N ASN A 19 7.02 -12.90 -11.08
CA ASN A 19 8.30 -12.34 -11.52
C ASN A 19 8.11 -11.02 -12.30
N TRP A 20 7.08 -10.94 -13.14
CA TRP A 20 6.73 -9.70 -13.83
C TRP A 20 6.37 -8.58 -12.84
N LEU A 21 5.56 -8.86 -11.81
CA LEU A 21 5.20 -7.87 -10.80
C LEU A 21 6.41 -7.39 -9.97
N LYS A 22 7.32 -8.31 -9.63
CA LYS A 22 8.51 -8.04 -8.81
C LYS A 22 9.58 -7.28 -9.59
N ASP A 23 9.73 -7.56 -10.88
CA ASP A 23 10.71 -6.88 -11.73
C ASP A 23 10.54 -5.37 -11.64
N SER A 24 11.61 -4.65 -11.33
CA SER A 24 11.65 -3.18 -11.29
C SER A 24 10.48 -2.53 -10.53
N LEU A 25 9.98 -3.20 -9.49
CA LEU A 25 8.84 -2.77 -8.67
C LEU A 25 7.53 -2.54 -9.46
N ARG A 26 7.30 -3.27 -10.56
CA ARG A 26 6.09 -3.10 -11.41
C ARG A 26 4.77 -3.20 -10.64
N TYR A 27 4.70 -3.96 -9.54
CA TYR A 27 3.51 -4.07 -8.68
C TYR A 27 3.00 -2.74 -8.10
N ILE A 28 3.85 -1.70 -8.06
CA ILE A 28 3.48 -0.35 -7.61
C ILE A 28 2.56 0.34 -8.60
N TYR A 29 2.63 -0.04 -9.87
CA TYR A 29 1.96 0.64 -10.97
C TYR A 29 0.75 -0.17 -11.45
N PRO A 30 -0.33 0.51 -11.89
CA PRO A 30 -1.33 -0.10 -12.74
C PRO A 30 -0.68 -0.66 -14.01
N GLY A 31 -1.18 -1.78 -14.50
CA GLY A 31 -0.59 -2.50 -15.61
C GLY A 31 -1.33 -3.80 -15.91
N ASP A 32 -1.01 -4.39 -17.06
CA ASP A 32 -1.60 -5.62 -17.58
C ASP A 32 -0.48 -6.59 -17.97
N PHE A 33 -0.37 -7.69 -17.23
CA PHE A 33 0.64 -8.74 -17.46
C PHE A 33 0.53 -9.35 -18.85
N LYS A 34 -0.69 -9.59 -19.36
CA LYS A 34 -0.89 -10.22 -20.67
C LYS A 34 -0.47 -9.32 -21.83
N LYS A 35 -0.44 -8.01 -21.60
CA LYS A 35 -0.05 -7.00 -22.59
C LYS A 35 1.35 -6.43 -22.34
N ASP A 36 2.02 -6.88 -21.29
CA ASP A 36 3.29 -6.34 -20.81
C ASP A 36 3.29 -4.80 -20.71
N THR A 37 2.25 -4.24 -20.10
CA THR A 37 2.10 -2.78 -19.97
C THR A 37 2.16 -2.30 -18.53
N VAL A 38 2.73 -1.11 -18.34
CA VAL A 38 2.84 -0.44 -17.05
C VAL A 38 2.50 1.05 -17.21
N GLU A 39 1.60 1.55 -16.37
CA GLU A 39 1.25 2.98 -16.31
C GLU A 39 2.19 3.73 -15.34
N ALA A 40 3.42 3.98 -15.78
CA ALA A 40 4.49 4.56 -14.94
C ALA A 40 4.15 5.93 -14.30
N GLN A 41 3.15 6.65 -14.82
CA GLN A 41 2.71 7.95 -14.28
C GLN A 41 1.70 7.83 -13.13
N LYS A 42 1.26 6.61 -12.76
CA LYS A 42 0.22 6.39 -11.75
C LYS A 42 0.69 5.44 -10.61
N PRO A 43 1.84 5.69 -9.96
CA PRO A 43 2.30 4.85 -8.87
C PRO A 43 1.30 4.84 -7.70
N PHE A 44 1.15 3.69 -7.03
CA PHE A 44 0.32 3.49 -5.84
C PHE A 44 -1.18 3.83 -6.04
N LEU A 45 -1.68 3.77 -7.28
CA LEU A 45 -3.09 4.04 -7.56
C LEU A 45 -4.02 2.87 -7.16
N ARG A 46 -3.49 1.63 -7.10
CA ARG A 46 -4.30 0.46 -6.76
C ARG A 46 -4.82 0.56 -5.31
N PRO A 47 -6.12 0.26 -5.05
CA PRO A 47 -6.70 0.35 -3.71
C PRO A 47 -6.01 -0.48 -2.63
N ILE A 48 -5.28 -1.53 -3.01
CA ILE A 48 -4.55 -2.41 -2.10
C ILE A 48 -3.56 -1.67 -1.21
N PHE A 49 -2.93 -0.59 -1.71
CA PHE A 49 -1.99 0.20 -0.92
C PHE A 49 -2.69 0.84 0.28
N VAL A 50 -3.82 1.51 0.06
CA VAL A 50 -4.63 2.08 1.14
C VAL A 50 -5.11 0.99 2.09
N GLN A 51 -5.55 -0.16 1.59
CA GLN A 51 -6.01 -1.27 2.42
C GLN A 51 -4.91 -1.80 3.35
N VAL A 52 -3.70 -2.04 2.82
CA VAL A 52 -2.56 -2.56 3.58
C VAL A 52 -2.04 -1.51 4.57
N ILE A 53 -1.90 -0.24 4.16
CA ILE A 53 -1.48 0.83 5.07
C ILE A 53 -2.46 0.96 6.24
N ARG A 54 -3.76 0.87 5.97
CA ARG A 54 -4.79 0.94 7.02
C ARG A 54 -4.70 -0.23 7.98
N ALA A 55 -4.63 -1.45 7.45
CA ALA A 55 -4.50 -2.65 8.27
C ALA A 55 -3.24 -2.62 9.15
N GLY A 56 -2.11 -2.14 8.61
CA GLY A 56 -0.83 -2.09 9.33
C GLY A 56 -0.71 -0.95 10.34
N PHE A 57 -1.22 0.25 10.01
CA PHE A 57 -0.90 1.47 10.77
C PHE A 57 -2.11 2.24 11.32
N PHE A 58 -3.32 2.00 10.82
CA PHE A 58 -4.52 2.81 11.12
C PHE A 58 -5.77 1.96 11.45
N ASN A 59 -5.57 0.73 11.92
CA ASN A 59 -6.65 -0.24 12.13
C ASN A 59 -7.63 0.19 13.25
N ASN A 60 -7.15 0.91 14.26
CA ASN A 60 -8.00 1.47 15.32
C ASN A 60 -7.42 2.78 15.88
N GLY A 61 -8.17 3.44 16.77
CA GLY A 61 -7.79 4.73 17.35
C GLY A 61 -6.46 4.73 18.14
N ARG A 62 -5.93 3.56 18.50
CA ARG A 62 -4.64 3.39 19.20
C ARG A 62 -3.51 2.95 18.27
N SER A 63 -3.79 2.71 16.98
CA SER A 63 -2.77 2.34 16.02
C SER A 63 -1.77 3.48 15.83
N ILE A 64 -0.51 3.12 15.58
CA ILE A 64 0.61 4.08 15.57
C ILE A 64 0.40 5.23 14.58
N GLY A 65 -0.19 4.96 13.42
CA GLY A 65 -0.52 5.99 12.42
C GLY A 65 -1.57 6.97 12.91
N THR A 66 -2.57 6.51 13.67
CA THR A 66 -3.58 7.39 14.27
C THR A 66 -2.99 8.22 15.40
N VAL A 67 -2.23 7.61 16.30
CA VAL A 67 -1.61 8.32 17.44
C VAL A 67 -0.60 9.37 16.96
N LEU A 68 0.21 9.06 15.95
CA LEU A 68 1.24 9.97 15.43
C LEU A 68 0.74 10.91 14.33
N SER A 69 -0.52 10.80 13.91
CA SER A 69 -1.11 11.63 12.83
C SER A 69 -0.99 13.14 13.06
N GLN A 70 -0.90 13.57 14.33
CA GLN A 70 -0.67 14.96 14.69
C GLN A 70 0.71 15.47 14.22
N HIS A 71 1.71 14.59 14.15
CA HIS A 71 3.09 14.90 13.74
C HIS A 71 3.32 14.78 12.23
N PHE A 72 2.33 14.31 11.47
CA PHE A 72 2.44 14.30 10.02
C PHE A 72 2.41 15.73 9.49
N SER A 73 3.33 16.03 8.58
CA SER A 73 3.54 17.35 8.00
C SER A 73 3.39 17.30 6.49
N SER A 74 3.09 18.44 5.89
CA SER A 74 3.19 18.64 4.44
C SER A 74 4.65 18.80 4.01
N SER A 75 4.99 18.32 2.83
CA SER A 75 6.25 18.61 2.13
C SER A 75 6.18 19.88 1.29
N ASP A 76 4.98 20.45 1.07
CA ASP A 76 4.75 21.71 0.37
C ASP A 76 4.48 22.85 1.39
N PRO A 77 5.41 23.82 1.55
CA PRO A 77 5.23 24.93 2.48
C PRO A 77 4.01 25.80 2.19
N ALA A 78 3.54 25.84 0.93
CA ALA A 78 2.36 26.60 0.56
C ALA A 78 1.04 25.92 0.99
N ARG A 79 1.11 24.65 1.43
CA ARG A 79 -0.04 23.80 1.80
C ARG A 79 0.26 23.07 3.11
N ALA A 80 0.60 23.82 4.15
CA ALA A 80 1.05 23.27 5.43
C ALA A 80 -0.04 22.42 6.15
N ASP A 81 -1.30 22.64 5.83
CA ASP A 81 -2.47 21.91 6.33
C ASP A 81 -2.74 20.59 5.59
N GLU A 82 -2.24 20.44 4.36
CA GLU A 82 -2.32 19.20 3.56
C GLU A 82 -1.31 18.17 4.09
N LYS A 83 -1.64 17.52 5.21
CA LYS A 83 -0.82 16.47 5.83
C LYS A 83 -0.57 15.30 4.88
N GLU A 84 0.62 14.73 4.96
CA GLU A 84 1.06 13.63 4.11
C GLU A 84 1.30 12.34 4.89
N LEU A 85 1.12 11.20 4.24
CA LEU A 85 1.57 9.93 4.77
C LEU A 85 3.12 9.92 4.85
N PRO A 86 3.73 9.44 5.94
CA PRO A 86 5.19 9.32 6.00
C PRO A 86 5.73 8.29 5.00
N VAL A 87 6.87 8.61 4.37
CA VAL A 87 7.60 7.71 3.45
C VAL A 87 7.82 6.30 4.05
N PRO A 88 8.28 6.14 5.31
CA PRO A 88 8.48 4.81 5.89
C PRO A 88 7.22 3.95 5.94
N MET A 89 6.04 4.55 6.17
CA MET A 89 4.77 3.82 6.21
C MET A 89 4.38 3.28 4.85
N LEU A 90 4.50 4.11 3.80
CA LEU A 90 4.24 3.67 2.43
C LEU A 90 5.26 2.62 1.97
N ALA A 91 6.55 2.83 2.24
CA ALA A 91 7.59 1.88 1.86
C ALA A 91 7.40 0.52 2.54
N LEU A 92 7.05 0.49 3.82
CA LEU A 92 6.81 -0.77 4.54
C LEU A 92 5.56 -1.48 4.03
N ALA A 93 4.47 -0.75 3.75
CA ALA A 93 3.26 -1.34 3.17
C ALA A 93 3.52 -1.94 1.78
N SER A 94 4.29 -1.23 0.94
CA SER A 94 4.70 -1.74 -0.37
C SER A 94 5.58 -2.99 -0.26
N THR A 95 6.46 -3.02 0.73
CA THR A 95 7.30 -4.20 1.03
C THR A 95 6.47 -5.39 1.46
N ALA A 96 5.45 -5.18 2.30
CA ALA A 96 4.51 -6.23 2.68
C ALA A 96 3.72 -6.75 1.47
N ILE A 97 3.29 -5.87 0.56
CA ILE A 97 2.64 -6.27 -0.70
C ILE A 97 3.58 -7.10 -1.56
N PHE A 98 4.84 -6.69 -1.71
CA PHE A 98 5.85 -7.46 -2.44
C PHE A 98 6.04 -8.85 -1.85
N ALA A 99 6.19 -8.95 -0.53
CA ALA A 99 6.34 -10.24 0.16
C ALA A 99 5.14 -11.14 -0.11
N SER A 100 3.92 -10.61 0.03
CA SER A 100 2.71 -11.38 -0.21
C SER A 100 2.47 -11.72 -1.69
N ILE A 101 3.04 -10.96 -2.65
CA ILE A 101 3.08 -11.36 -4.07
C ILE A 101 4.01 -12.56 -4.25
N ALA A 102 5.15 -12.60 -3.54
CA ALA A 102 6.11 -13.70 -3.64
C ALA A 102 5.53 -15.05 -3.17
N ASP A 103 4.60 -15.05 -2.21
CA ASP A 103 3.92 -16.27 -1.74
C ASP A 103 3.15 -17.03 -2.84
N TYR A 104 2.80 -16.35 -3.95
CA TYR A 104 2.08 -16.97 -5.08
C TYR A 104 3.02 -17.63 -6.11
N GLU A 105 4.33 -17.61 -5.89
CA GLU A 105 5.32 -18.15 -6.83
C GLU A 105 5.28 -19.69 -6.96
N PHE A 106 4.81 -20.38 -5.91
CA PHE A 106 4.79 -21.85 -5.83
C PHE A 106 3.36 -22.41 -5.89
N ASP A 107 3.23 -23.68 -6.31
CA ASP A 107 1.93 -24.37 -6.47
C ASP A 107 1.19 -24.60 -5.14
N VAL A 108 1.92 -24.53 -4.03
CA VAL A 108 1.36 -24.50 -2.68
C VAL A 108 1.60 -23.09 -2.15
N TYR A 109 0.53 -22.42 -1.73
CA TYR A 109 0.65 -21.17 -0.98
C TYR A 109 1.41 -21.47 0.32
N ASP A 110 2.68 -21.09 0.35
CA ASP A 110 3.50 -21.11 1.55
C ASP A 110 3.66 -19.67 1.99
N ALA A 111 2.87 -19.27 2.99
CA ALA A 111 3.02 -17.97 3.62
C ALA A 111 4.35 -17.97 4.36
N ALA A 112 5.42 -17.56 3.67
CA ALA A 112 6.70 -17.42 4.31
C ALA A 112 6.58 -16.38 5.42
N GLU A 113 7.18 -16.67 6.58
CA GLU A 113 7.20 -15.70 7.68
C GLU A 113 7.91 -14.42 7.21
N PHE A 114 7.22 -13.28 7.29
CA PHE A 114 7.81 -11.99 6.96
C PHE A 114 8.97 -11.72 7.92
N SER A 115 10.20 -11.78 7.42
CA SER A 115 11.38 -11.34 8.18
C SER A 115 11.88 -10.01 7.63
N ALA A 116 12.17 -9.08 8.54
CA ALA A 116 12.71 -7.77 8.18
C ALA A 116 14.03 -7.89 7.40
N ASP A 117 14.84 -8.90 7.73
CA ASP A 117 16.11 -9.16 7.06
C ASP A 117 15.92 -9.66 5.62
N ALA A 118 14.92 -10.50 5.35
CA ALA A 118 14.68 -11.01 3.99
C ALA A 118 14.18 -9.94 3.01
N PHE A 119 13.52 -8.89 3.51
CA PHE A 119 12.92 -7.84 2.68
C PHE A 119 13.52 -6.45 2.90
N ALA A 120 14.67 -6.35 3.59
CA ALA A 120 15.37 -5.08 3.84
C ALA A 120 15.74 -4.35 2.54
N ASP A 121 16.22 -5.09 1.54
CA ASP A 121 16.57 -4.53 0.22
C ASP A 121 15.34 -4.00 -0.51
N VAL A 122 14.23 -4.74 -0.46
CA VAL A 122 12.94 -4.33 -1.05
C VAL A 122 12.41 -3.06 -0.38
N TYR A 123 12.52 -2.97 0.94
CA TYR A 123 12.17 -1.75 1.67
C TYR A 123 13.05 -0.57 1.25
N ALA A 124 14.36 -0.77 1.18
CA ALA A 124 15.31 0.26 0.76
C ALA A 124 15.05 0.73 -0.67
N GLU A 125 14.71 -0.16 -1.59
CA GLU A 125 14.32 0.18 -2.97
C GLU A 125 13.03 0.99 -3.03
N ASN A 126 12.01 0.63 -2.25
CA ASN A 126 10.79 1.42 -2.14
C ASN A 126 11.05 2.84 -1.60
N VAL A 127 11.91 2.98 -0.59
CA VAL A 127 12.33 4.31 -0.09
C VAL A 127 13.04 5.09 -1.18
N ARG A 128 14.00 4.48 -1.90
CA ARG A 128 14.72 5.14 -3.01
C ARG A 128 13.77 5.62 -4.10
N LEU A 129 12.76 4.82 -4.46
CA LEU A 129 11.74 5.22 -5.43
C LEU A 129 10.96 6.46 -4.95
N LEU A 130 10.51 6.47 -3.70
CA LEU A 130 9.74 7.59 -3.14
C LEU A 130 10.58 8.87 -3.08
N GLU A 131 11.84 8.77 -2.66
CA GLU A 131 12.78 9.91 -2.67
C GLU A 131 13.08 10.38 -4.11
N HIS A 132 13.17 9.47 -5.08
CA HIS A 132 13.30 9.82 -6.48
C HIS A 132 12.09 10.62 -6.98
N ILE A 133 10.86 10.18 -6.67
CA ILE A 133 9.61 10.90 -7.01
C ILE A 133 9.61 12.29 -6.36
N LYS A 134 10.02 12.39 -5.09
CA LYS A 134 10.14 13.65 -4.36
C LYS A 134 11.12 14.61 -5.00
N ALA A 135 12.30 14.14 -5.37
CA ALA A 135 13.35 14.97 -5.97
C ALA A 135 12.98 15.48 -7.37
N HIS A 136 12.33 14.66 -8.21
CA HIS A 136 12.05 15.01 -9.60
C HIS A 136 10.65 15.61 -9.82
N GLY A 137 9.77 15.50 -8.83
CA GLY A 137 8.41 15.99 -8.92
C GLY A 137 7.82 16.28 -7.56
N PRO A 138 8.32 17.29 -6.81
CA PRO A 138 7.88 17.57 -5.44
C PRO A 138 6.37 17.80 -5.34
N LYS A 139 5.76 18.49 -6.31
CA LYS A 139 4.30 18.67 -6.38
C LYS A 139 3.54 17.34 -6.59
N LYS A 140 4.10 16.43 -7.40
CA LYS A 140 3.51 15.10 -7.63
C LYS A 140 3.66 14.23 -6.38
N PHE A 141 4.80 14.31 -5.71
CA PHE A 141 5.04 13.64 -4.44
C PHE A 141 4.04 14.09 -3.36
N HIS A 142 3.93 15.41 -3.16
CA HIS A 142 2.96 16.00 -2.25
C HIS A 142 1.53 15.51 -2.55
N ALA A 143 1.08 15.63 -3.80
CA ALA A 143 -0.24 15.18 -4.22
C ALA A 143 -0.45 13.67 -3.97
N LEU A 144 0.56 12.84 -4.21
CA LEU A 144 0.51 11.40 -3.98
C LEU A 144 0.36 11.08 -2.49
N MET A 145 1.25 11.60 -1.64
CA MET A 145 1.29 11.26 -0.21
C MET A 145 0.09 11.87 0.53
N HIS A 146 -0.34 13.07 0.15
CA HIS A 146 -1.55 13.70 0.67
C HIS A 146 -2.81 12.92 0.26
N ARG A 147 -2.94 12.54 -1.02
CA ARG A 147 -4.07 11.73 -1.50
C ARG A 147 -4.21 10.43 -0.69
N LEU A 148 -3.12 9.66 -0.56
CA LEU A 148 -3.13 8.40 0.19
C LEU A 148 -3.58 8.62 1.64
N TYR A 149 -3.05 9.65 2.30
CA TYR A 149 -3.43 9.97 3.67
C TYR A 149 -4.90 10.40 3.81
N SER A 150 -5.40 11.21 2.87
CA SER A 150 -6.79 11.62 2.82
C SER A 150 -7.74 10.44 2.59
N GLU A 151 -7.41 9.51 1.68
CA GLU A 151 -8.19 8.28 1.46
C GLU A 151 -8.22 7.39 2.72
N ILE A 152 -7.10 7.29 3.44
CA ILE A 152 -7.01 6.57 4.72
C ILE A 152 -7.97 7.19 5.76
N ARG A 153 -7.98 8.52 5.85
CA ARG A 153 -8.80 9.27 6.80
C ARG A 153 -10.30 9.22 6.50
N GLN A 154 -10.68 9.42 5.25
CA GLN A 154 -12.10 9.38 4.83
C GLN A 154 -12.77 8.05 5.18
N TYR A 155 -12.02 6.95 5.13
CA TYR A 155 -12.54 5.65 5.54
C TYR A 155 -12.77 5.56 7.06
N GLN A 156 -11.92 6.19 7.88
CA GLN A 156 -12.12 6.20 9.34
C GLN A 156 -13.37 6.97 9.75
N ASP A 157 -13.69 8.06 9.03
CA ASP A 157 -14.89 8.87 9.29
C ASP A 157 -16.19 8.16 8.84
N THR A 158 -16.10 7.16 7.97
CA THR A 158 -17.22 6.37 7.42
C THR A 158 -17.25 4.93 7.93
N GLY A 159 -16.77 4.69 9.16
CA GLY A 159 -16.56 3.37 9.76
C GLY A 159 -17.64 2.31 9.47
N PRO A 160 -17.31 1.00 9.54
CA PRO A 160 -18.21 -0.06 9.10
C PRO A 160 -19.58 0.09 9.79
N LEU A 161 -20.65 0.10 8.98
CA LEU A 161 -22.02 0.03 9.46
C LEU A 161 -22.11 -1.13 10.46
N GLU A 162 -22.24 -0.80 11.75
CA GLU A 162 -22.58 -1.79 12.77
C GLU A 162 -23.77 -2.61 12.26
N PRO A 163 -23.70 -3.95 12.23
CA PRO A 163 -24.86 -4.73 11.87
C PRO A 163 -25.97 -4.38 12.87
N SER A 164 -27.10 -3.89 12.35
CA SER A 164 -28.29 -3.56 13.14
C SER A 164 -28.53 -4.69 14.14
N ARG A 165 -28.47 -4.36 15.42
CA ARG A 165 -28.86 -5.28 16.50
C ARG A 165 -30.33 -5.63 16.25
N HIS A 166 -30.58 -6.80 15.67
CA HIS A 166 -31.92 -7.35 15.65
C HIS A 166 -32.36 -7.56 17.11
N PRO A 167 -33.54 -7.04 17.52
CA PRO A 167 -34.06 -7.33 18.83
C PRO A 167 -34.34 -8.83 18.92
N GLN A 168 -33.79 -9.48 19.95
CA GLN A 168 -34.16 -10.86 20.24
C GLN A 168 -35.65 -10.93 20.60
N PRO A 169 -36.42 -11.87 20.01
CA PRO A 169 -37.80 -12.07 20.41
C PRO A 169 -37.83 -12.63 21.84
N ARG A 170 -38.76 -12.10 22.64
CA ARG A 170 -39.13 -12.66 23.95
C ARG A 170 -39.96 -13.92 23.79
#